data_AF-A0A7I7PI34-F1
#
_entry.id   AF-A0A7I7PI34-F1
#
_cell.length_a   1.000
_cell.length_b   1.000
_cell.length_c   1.000
_cell.angle_alpha   90.00
_cell.angle_beta   90.00
_cell.angle_gamma   90.00
#
_symmetry.space_group_name_H-M   'P 1'
#
loop_
_entity.id
_entity.type
_entity.pdbx_description
1 polymer ?
#
loop_
_entity_poly.entity_id
_entity_poly.type
_entity_poly.pdbx_seq_one_letter_code
_entity_poly.pdbx_strand_id
1 'polypeptide(L)'
;MTNAEALLMDHRDGTRSDRLDWAAVGWYVLGRRTLEGGYSFYRTPEWAVEEPNAPDTLAALESLRLLGIDIPAPAQTGDWLRCLQEDDGGYPTLTIGWATLRSLYVLAVEPVCSSERWLRGWVHVLGSRGRSRDWRAAIVDASHVLELLHLRHGTLSGPEHASMTALLHTAGAPNEGWARPGADLETTATAVRLAQLLNQRWHPDPQLTSFVSRCEDQQLGFGLAPNSRATSVGALWGGLVISRVLGQRVRYPDAVGQQLALLQRPDGGLGARHHAISTLQATWRGLQAARLLDGPEEKGPS
;
A
#
# COMPACT_ATOMS: atom_id res chain seq x y z
N MET A 1 15.08 7.58 -28.07
CA MET A 1 14.37 8.47 -27.14
C MET A 1 13.47 7.61 -26.29
N THR A 2 13.84 7.40 -25.04
CA THR A 2 13.07 6.61 -24.08
C THR A 2 11.89 7.43 -23.57
N ASN A 3 10.80 6.79 -23.15
CA ASN A 3 9.63 7.46 -22.57
C ASN A 3 9.97 8.38 -21.38
N ALA A 4 11.13 8.17 -20.73
CA ALA A 4 11.64 9.03 -19.67
C ALA A 4 12.01 10.44 -20.18
N GLU A 5 12.56 10.58 -21.38
CA GLU A 5 13.00 11.87 -21.93
C GLU A 5 11.84 12.79 -22.34
N ALA A 6 10.68 12.23 -22.66
CA ALA A 6 9.48 13.00 -23.00
C ALA A 6 8.77 13.59 -21.77
N LEU A 7 8.97 13.00 -20.58
CA LEU A 7 8.46 13.50 -19.29
C LEU A 7 9.34 14.62 -18.69
N LEU A 8 10.50 14.92 -19.30
CA LEU A 8 11.56 15.71 -18.68
C LEU A 8 11.59 17.22 -19.02
N MET A 9 10.70 17.72 -19.89
CA MET A 9 10.83 19.09 -20.42
C MET A 9 9.71 20.09 -20.09
N ASP A 10 8.74 19.74 -19.25
CA ASP A 10 7.68 20.66 -18.86
C ASP A 10 7.61 20.75 -17.33
N HIS A 11 7.99 21.90 -16.76
CA HIS A 11 7.58 22.47 -15.45
C HIS A 11 8.70 23.26 -14.75
N ARG A 12 8.74 24.57 -15.04
CA ARG A 12 9.20 25.59 -14.11
C ARG A 12 8.29 26.81 -14.23
N ASP A 13 7.08 26.72 -13.67
CA ASP A 13 6.27 27.90 -13.36
C ASP A 13 5.52 27.72 -12.04
N GLY A 14 5.57 28.75 -11.19
CA GLY A 14 5.25 28.71 -9.75
C GLY A 14 3.77 28.65 -9.39
N THR A 15 2.90 28.11 -10.25
CA THR A 15 1.50 27.82 -9.89
C THR A 15 1.41 26.40 -9.36
N ARG A 16 1.00 26.24 -8.10
CA ARG A 16 0.77 24.93 -7.48
C ARG A 16 -0.29 24.20 -8.32
N SER A 17 0.13 23.18 -9.06
CA SER A 17 -0.76 22.36 -9.89
C SER A 17 -1.82 21.71 -9.00
N ASP A 18 -3.07 21.71 -9.44
CA ASP A 18 -4.16 20.94 -8.80
C ASP A 18 -4.01 19.43 -9.00
N ARG A 19 -2.91 19.00 -9.62
CA ARG A 19 -2.60 17.61 -9.95
C ARG A 19 -1.25 17.20 -9.39
N LEU A 20 -1.14 15.91 -9.13
CA LEU A 20 0.10 15.27 -8.72
C LEU A 20 1.17 15.41 -9.81
N ASP A 21 2.36 15.90 -9.44
CA ASP A 21 3.51 15.95 -10.33
C ASP A 21 4.23 14.59 -10.30
N TRP A 22 3.90 13.72 -11.25
CA TRP A 22 4.46 12.37 -11.37
C TRP A 22 5.97 12.36 -11.61
N ALA A 23 6.51 13.36 -12.31
CA ALA A 23 7.93 13.45 -12.60
C ALA A 23 8.71 13.76 -11.32
N ALA A 24 8.24 14.72 -10.52
CA ALA A 24 8.83 15.01 -9.21
C ALA A 24 8.77 13.79 -8.26
N VAL A 25 7.68 13.01 -8.29
CA VAL A 25 7.63 11.74 -7.53
C VAL A 25 8.72 10.77 -8.00
N GLY A 26 8.92 10.62 -9.31
CA GLY A 26 9.98 9.76 -9.86
C GLY A 26 11.36 10.17 -9.38
N TRP A 27 11.67 11.47 -9.41
CA TRP A 27 12.92 12.01 -8.89
C TRP A 27 13.12 11.74 -7.40
N TYR A 28 12.07 11.96 -6.60
CA TYR A 28 12.08 11.64 -5.18
C TYR A 28 12.45 10.18 -4.95
N VAL A 29 11.73 9.24 -5.58
CA VAL A 29 11.94 7.79 -5.36
C VAL A 29 13.35 7.37 -5.76
N LEU A 30 13.83 7.78 -6.94
CA LEU A 30 15.19 7.48 -7.40
C LEU A 30 16.26 8.03 -6.46
N GLY A 31 16.05 9.24 -5.91
CA GLY A 31 16.97 9.88 -4.98
C GLY A 31 17.11 9.18 -3.62
N ARG A 32 16.16 8.31 -3.25
CA ARG A 32 16.17 7.55 -1.97
C ARG A 32 16.97 6.25 -2.02
N ARG A 33 17.53 5.88 -3.17
CA ARG A 33 18.38 4.70 -3.29
C ARG A 33 19.70 4.92 -2.53
N THR A 34 20.12 3.92 -1.76
CA THR A 34 21.38 3.91 -0.99
C THR A 34 22.50 3.21 -1.76
N LEU A 35 23.74 3.31 -1.26
CA LEU A 35 24.89 2.60 -1.83
C LEU A 35 24.82 1.08 -1.68
N GLU A 36 24.18 0.59 -0.60
CA GLU A 36 24.03 -0.85 -0.33
C GLU A 36 23.07 -1.54 -1.31
N GLY A 37 22.19 -0.77 -1.97
CA GLY A 37 21.22 -1.27 -2.95
C GLY A 37 19.77 -1.19 -2.50
N GLY A 38 19.51 -1.00 -1.20
CA GLY A 38 18.17 -0.72 -0.68
C GLY A 38 17.79 0.76 -0.76
N TYR A 39 16.61 1.11 -0.24
CA TYR A 39 16.11 2.48 -0.18
C TYR A 39 15.84 2.92 1.25
N SER A 40 16.00 4.22 1.51
CA SER A 40 15.76 4.84 2.82
C SER A 40 15.06 6.19 2.66
N PHE A 41 13.91 6.38 3.30
CA PHE A 41 13.15 7.63 3.12
C PHE A 41 13.87 8.86 3.71
N TYR A 42 14.64 8.68 4.79
CA TYR A 42 15.34 9.76 5.50
C TYR A 42 16.82 9.89 5.07
N ARG A 43 17.18 9.31 3.91
CA ARG A 43 18.53 9.38 3.35
C ARG A 43 19.06 10.81 3.36
N THR A 44 20.17 11.02 4.07
CA THR A 44 20.91 12.30 4.14
C THR A 44 22.37 12.05 3.75
N PRO A 45 22.69 12.08 2.43
CA PRO A 45 24.03 11.70 1.94
C PRO A 45 25.13 12.58 2.53
N GLU A 46 24.81 13.86 2.74
CA GLU A 46 25.69 14.87 3.33
C GLU A 46 26.15 14.48 4.75
N TRP A 47 25.33 13.72 5.48
CA TRP A 47 25.55 13.38 6.90
C TRP A 47 25.88 11.89 7.06
N ALA A 48 26.02 11.16 5.95
CA ALA A 48 26.25 9.72 5.89
C ALA A 48 25.25 8.88 6.71
N VAL A 49 24.03 9.40 6.94
CA VAL A 49 22.95 8.64 7.59
C VAL A 49 22.08 8.04 6.48
N GLU A 50 22.39 6.79 6.14
CA GLU A 50 21.64 5.97 5.20
C GLU A 50 21.45 4.57 5.80
N GLU A 51 20.26 4.27 6.33
CA GLU A 51 19.92 2.90 6.74
C GLU A 51 18.78 2.41 5.83
N PRO A 52 19.10 1.65 4.77
CA PRO A 52 18.06 1.06 3.94
C PRO A 52 17.26 0.04 4.74
N ASN A 53 15.97 -0.05 4.46
CA ASN A 53 15.10 -1.04 5.08
C ASN A 53 14.16 -1.67 4.05
N ALA A 54 13.70 -2.89 4.33
CA ALA A 54 12.91 -3.66 3.38
C ALA A 54 11.58 -2.96 3.03
N PRO A 55 10.80 -2.40 3.99
CA PRO A 55 9.57 -1.69 3.66
C PRO A 55 9.74 -0.49 2.73
N ASP A 56 10.76 0.35 2.96
CA ASP A 56 11.07 1.48 2.09
C ASP A 56 11.52 1.00 0.70
N THR A 57 12.33 -0.06 0.66
CA THR A 57 12.77 -0.69 -0.59
C THR A 57 11.59 -1.20 -1.40
N LEU A 58 10.66 -1.94 -0.80
CA LEU A 58 9.44 -2.38 -1.48
C LEU A 58 8.65 -1.19 -2.03
N ALA A 59 8.40 -0.18 -1.18
CA ALA A 59 7.62 0.98 -1.57
C ALA A 59 8.28 1.75 -2.74
N ALA A 60 9.60 1.86 -2.77
CA ALA A 60 10.33 2.44 -3.88
C ALA A 60 10.18 1.62 -5.16
N LEU A 61 10.41 0.30 -5.12
CA LEU A 61 10.33 -0.58 -6.28
C LEU A 61 8.92 -0.58 -6.90
N GLU A 62 7.89 -0.68 -6.07
CA GLU A 62 6.50 -0.63 -6.53
C GLU A 62 6.11 0.77 -7.04
N SER A 63 6.67 1.84 -6.47
CA SER A 63 6.49 3.20 -7.01
C SER A 63 7.10 3.33 -8.42
N LEU A 64 8.33 2.86 -8.63
CA LEU A 64 8.99 2.87 -9.94
C LEU A 64 8.18 2.08 -10.97
N ARG A 65 7.63 0.92 -10.58
CA ARG A 65 6.74 0.13 -11.44
C ARG A 65 5.47 0.89 -11.82
N LEU A 66 4.82 1.56 -10.85
CA LEU A 66 3.65 2.41 -11.13
C LEU A 66 3.97 3.63 -11.99
N LEU A 67 5.22 4.11 -11.96
CA LEU A 67 5.69 5.22 -12.78
C LEU A 67 6.16 4.78 -14.18
N GLY A 68 6.32 3.47 -14.41
CA GLY A 68 6.92 2.95 -15.64
C GLY A 68 8.41 3.29 -15.77
N ILE A 69 9.11 3.46 -14.65
CA ILE A 69 10.54 3.75 -14.58
C ILE A 69 11.28 2.43 -14.33
N ASP A 70 12.35 2.19 -15.09
CA ASP A 70 13.21 1.02 -14.90
C ASP A 70 13.88 1.05 -13.52
N ILE A 71 13.94 -0.11 -12.87
CA ILE A 71 14.56 -0.24 -11.55
C ILE A 71 16.09 -0.15 -11.69
N PRO A 72 16.76 0.81 -11.02
CA PRO A 72 18.21 0.96 -11.12
C PRO A 72 18.96 -0.17 -10.40
N ALA A 73 19.89 -0.80 -11.12
CA ALA A 73 20.77 -1.87 -10.61
C ALA A 73 20.00 -2.97 -9.82
N PRO A 74 19.02 -3.65 -10.47
CA PRO A 74 18.11 -4.56 -9.79
C PRO A 74 18.81 -5.77 -9.17
N ALA A 75 19.93 -6.22 -9.75
CA ALA A 75 20.75 -7.30 -9.20
C ALA A 75 21.32 -6.95 -7.82
N GLN A 76 21.87 -5.72 -7.67
CA GLN A 76 22.41 -5.27 -6.38
C GLN A 76 21.32 -5.20 -5.31
N THR A 77 20.14 -4.67 -5.65
CA THR A 77 19.00 -4.64 -4.74
C THR A 77 18.56 -6.06 -4.36
N GLY A 78 18.53 -6.99 -5.32
CA GLY A 78 18.22 -8.40 -5.09
C GLY A 78 19.21 -9.08 -4.14
N ASP A 79 20.50 -8.83 -4.30
CA ASP A 79 21.55 -9.37 -3.43
C ASP A 79 21.44 -8.81 -2.00
N TRP A 80 21.22 -7.50 -1.86
CA TRP A 80 20.98 -6.88 -0.56
C TRP A 80 19.74 -7.48 0.15
N LEU A 81 18.63 -7.66 -0.57
CA LEU A 81 17.41 -8.28 -0.03
C LEU A 81 17.64 -9.72 0.45
N ARG A 82 18.46 -10.50 -0.28
CA ARG A 82 18.82 -11.87 0.09
C ARG A 82 19.63 -11.92 1.37
N CYS A 83 20.50 -10.94 1.62
CA CYS A 83 21.26 -10.85 2.87
C CYS A 83 20.39 -10.59 4.12
N LEU A 84 19.13 -10.19 3.95
CA LEU A 84 18.19 -10.01 5.07
C LEU A 84 17.57 -11.33 5.56
N GLN A 85 17.77 -12.43 4.82
CA GLN A 85 17.19 -13.73 5.15
C GLN A 85 18.07 -14.48 6.15
N GLU A 86 17.44 -15.07 7.16
CA GLU A 86 18.11 -15.94 8.14
C GLU A 86 18.36 -17.35 7.56
N ASP A 87 19.28 -18.10 8.15
CA ASP A 87 19.67 -19.44 7.68
C ASP A 87 18.49 -20.44 7.63
N ASP A 88 17.47 -20.25 8.47
CA ASP A 88 16.27 -21.08 8.51
C ASP A 88 15.20 -20.69 7.46
N GLY A 89 15.50 -19.69 6.63
CA GLY A 89 14.62 -19.12 5.60
C GLY A 89 13.65 -18.06 6.11
N GLY A 90 13.70 -17.73 7.40
CA GLY A 90 12.90 -16.72 8.06
C GLY A 90 13.47 -15.30 7.98
N TYR A 91 12.79 -14.40 8.68
CA TYR A 91 13.11 -12.99 8.79
C TYR A 91 12.78 -12.48 10.20
N PRO A 92 13.44 -11.41 10.69
CA PRO A 92 13.30 -10.93 12.06
C PRO A 92 11.86 -10.51 12.44
N THR A 93 11.08 -10.02 11.47
CA THR A 93 9.67 -9.63 11.67
C THR A 93 8.85 -9.94 10.42
N LEU A 94 7.53 -10.06 10.59
CA LEU A 94 6.60 -10.22 9.46
C LEU A 94 6.71 -9.08 8.46
N THR A 95 6.78 -7.83 8.93
CA THR A 95 6.89 -6.64 8.09
C THR A 95 8.15 -6.66 7.22
N ILE A 96 9.29 -7.03 7.81
CA ILE A 96 10.56 -7.18 7.06
C ILE A 96 10.43 -8.32 6.05
N GLY A 97 10.01 -9.51 6.48
CA GLY A 97 9.94 -10.66 5.58
C GLY A 97 8.93 -10.49 4.44
N TRP A 98 7.78 -9.88 4.71
CA TRP A 98 6.82 -9.52 3.66
C TRP A 98 7.41 -8.54 2.65
N ALA A 99 8.01 -7.46 3.14
CA ALA A 99 8.59 -6.46 2.26
C ALA A 99 9.74 -7.04 1.42
N THR A 100 10.59 -7.89 2.04
CA THR A 100 11.70 -8.54 1.36
C THR A 100 11.22 -9.51 0.27
N LEU A 101 10.34 -10.45 0.62
CA LEU A 101 9.85 -11.46 -0.32
C LEU A 101 9.05 -10.83 -1.47
N ARG A 102 8.24 -9.79 -1.17
CA ARG A 102 7.51 -9.08 -2.22
C ARG A 102 8.44 -8.29 -3.14
N SER A 103 9.49 -7.67 -2.59
CA SER A 103 10.51 -6.97 -3.40
C SER A 103 11.26 -7.93 -4.31
N LEU A 104 11.67 -9.08 -3.79
CA LEU A 104 12.29 -10.16 -4.56
C LEU A 104 11.39 -10.63 -5.71
N TYR A 105 10.08 -10.79 -5.45
CA TYR A 105 9.10 -11.09 -6.51
C TYR A 105 9.03 -9.98 -7.57
N VAL A 106 9.01 -8.69 -7.17
CA VAL A 106 9.00 -7.56 -8.12
C VAL A 106 10.25 -7.56 -9.01
N LEU A 107 11.40 -7.97 -8.47
CA LEU A 107 12.66 -8.07 -9.19
C LEU A 107 12.81 -9.37 -10.01
N ALA A 108 11.85 -10.30 -9.91
CA ALA A 108 11.96 -11.66 -10.45
C ALA A 108 13.20 -12.41 -9.95
N VAL A 109 13.50 -12.27 -8.65
CA VAL A 109 14.65 -12.87 -7.97
C VAL A 109 14.14 -13.80 -6.88
N GLU A 110 14.66 -15.03 -6.80
CA GLU A 110 14.29 -15.98 -5.75
C GLU A 110 15.03 -15.71 -4.43
N PRO A 111 14.41 -15.97 -3.25
CA PRO A 111 15.10 -15.96 -1.96
C PRO A 111 16.17 -17.07 -1.90
N VAL A 112 17.09 -16.97 -0.92
CA VAL A 112 18.18 -17.94 -0.73
C VAL A 112 17.63 -19.28 -0.20
N CYS A 113 16.75 -19.20 0.79
CA CYS A 113 16.14 -20.33 1.47
C CYS A 113 14.61 -20.29 1.34
N SER A 114 13.96 -21.45 1.52
CA SER A 114 12.50 -21.50 1.55
C SER A 114 11.93 -20.85 2.81
N SER A 115 11.04 -19.88 2.64
CA SER A 115 10.33 -19.22 3.76
C SER A 115 9.04 -19.94 4.19
N GLU A 116 8.79 -21.16 3.71
CA GLU A 116 7.51 -21.86 3.93
C GLU A 116 7.25 -22.13 5.42
N ARG A 117 8.26 -22.62 6.15
CA ARG A 117 8.14 -22.88 7.59
C ARG A 117 7.84 -21.59 8.36
N TRP A 118 8.52 -20.50 8.01
CA TRP A 118 8.33 -19.19 8.62
C TRP A 118 6.91 -18.64 8.36
N LEU A 119 6.42 -18.72 7.12
CA LEU A 119 5.06 -18.31 6.75
C LEU A 119 3.99 -19.12 7.48
N ARG A 120 4.12 -20.46 7.54
CA ARG A 120 3.20 -21.33 8.29
C ARG A 120 3.18 -20.97 9.79
N GLY A 121 4.33 -20.60 10.35
CA GLY A 121 4.43 -20.08 11.72
C GLY A 121 3.57 -18.84 11.93
N TRP A 122 3.63 -17.86 11.01
CA TRP A 122 2.80 -16.66 11.08
C TRP A 122 1.30 -16.93 10.91
N VAL A 123 0.92 -17.87 10.06
CA VAL A 123 -0.49 -18.31 9.96
C VAL A 123 -0.99 -18.83 11.30
N HIS A 124 -0.20 -19.65 11.99
CA HIS A 124 -0.56 -20.17 13.32
C HIS A 124 -0.69 -19.05 14.35
N VAL A 125 0.29 -18.12 14.38
CA VAL A 125 0.25 -16.94 15.27
C VAL A 125 -1.03 -16.13 15.02
N LEU A 126 -1.38 -15.85 13.76
CA LEU A 126 -2.59 -15.09 13.42
C LEU A 126 -3.88 -15.84 13.74
N GLY A 127 -3.92 -17.16 13.51
CA GLY A 127 -5.08 -17.98 13.88
C GLY A 127 -5.35 -17.99 15.39
N SER A 128 -4.31 -17.89 16.21
CA SER A 128 -4.46 -17.79 17.68
C SER A 128 -4.88 -16.39 18.16
N ARG A 129 -4.79 -15.35 17.31
CA ARG A 129 -5.14 -13.95 17.64
C ARG A 129 -6.64 -13.63 17.58
N GLY A 130 -7.54 -14.62 17.70
CA GLY A 130 -9.01 -14.42 17.71
C GLY A 130 -9.56 -13.48 18.81
N ARG A 131 -8.69 -12.87 19.63
CA ARG A 131 -9.01 -11.86 20.65
C ARG A 131 -8.07 -10.64 20.60
N SER A 132 -7.54 -10.29 19.41
CA SER A 132 -6.66 -9.13 19.28
C SER A 132 -7.34 -7.86 19.81
N ARG A 133 -6.58 -7.05 20.55
CA ARG A 133 -6.99 -5.68 20.92
C ARG A 133 -6.64 -4.66 19.84
N ASP A 134 -5.75 -5.03 18.91
CA ASP A 134 -5.35 -4.22 17.76
C ASP A 134 -5.75 -4.96 16.48
N TRP A 135 -6.95 -4.65 16.00
CA TRP A 135 -7.46 -5.23 14.75
C TRP A 135 -6.79 -4.65 13.52
N ARG A 136 -6.23 -3.44 13.59
CA ARG A 136 -5.54 -2.82 12.45
C ARG A 136 -4.29 -3.60 12.12
N ALA A 137 -3.43 -3.81 13.11
CA ALA A 137 -2.22 -4.61 12.95
C ALA A 137 -2.55 -6.04 12.52
N ALA A 138 -3.58 -6.66 13.12
CA ALA A 138 -3.98 -8.02 12.77
C ALA A 138 -4.46 -8.15 11.31
N ILE A 139 -5.22 -7.19 10.79
CA ILE A 139 -5.67 -7.17 9.38
C ILE A 139 -4.48 -6.97 8.45
N VAL A 140 -3.56 -6.05 8.77
CA VAL A 140 -2.36 -5.80 7.96
C VAL A 140 -1.47 -7.04 7.91
N ASP A 141 -1.18 -7.64 9.08
CA ASP A 141 -0.40 -8.87 9.18
C ASP A 141 -1.05 -10.02 8.39
N ALA A 142 -2.37 -10.21 8.51
CA ALA A 142 -3.10 -11.21 7.76
C ALA A 142 -3.06 -10.97 6.24
N SER A 143 -3.17 -9.71 5.81
CA SER A 143 -3.02 -9.33 4.41
C SER A 143 -1.62 -9.66 3.89
N HIS A 144 -0.56 -9.35 4.65
CA HIS A 144 0.81 -9.64 4.27
C HIS A 144 1.06 -11.14 4.12
N VAL A 145 0.65 -11.95 5.11
CA VAL A 145 0.82 -13.41 5.05
C VAL A 145 0.05 -14.00 3.87
N LEU A 146 -1.20 -13.59 3.68
CA LEU A 146 -2.03 -14.12 2.61
C LEU A 146 -1.50 -13.76 1.22
N GLU A 147 -1.03 -12.53 1.03
CA GLU A 147 -0.40 -12.10 -0.22
C GLU A 147 0.80 -13.00 -0.58
N LEU A 148 1.70 -13.24 0.39
CA LEU A 148 2.88 -14.08 0.15
C LEU A 148 2.52 -15.54 -0.15
N LEU A 149 1.54 -16.09 0.56
CA LEU A 149 1.05 -17.43 0.28
C LEU A 149 0.39 -17.51 -1.10
N HIS A 150 -0.36 -16.47 -1.48
CA HIS A 150 -0.99 -16.40 -2.80
C HIS A 150 0.04 -16.37 -3.93
N LEU A 151 1.10 -15.57 -3.78
CA LEU A 151 2.19 -15.50 -4.76
C LEU A 151 2.90 -16.84 -4.97
N ARG A 152 2.95 -17.70 -3.94
CA ARG A 152 3.65 -18.99 -3.98
C ARG A 152 2.76 -20.17 -4.39
N HIS A 153 1.53 -20.21 -3.90
CA HIS A 153 0.67 -21.40 -3.96
C HIS A 153 -0.66 -21.15 -4.69
N GLY A 154 -0.95 -19.90 -5.09
CA GLY A 154 -2.24 -19.52 -5.63
C GLY A 154 -3.33 -19.49 -4.55
N THR A 155 -4.44 -20.19 -4.75
CA THR A 155 -5.58 -20.12 -3.83
C THR A 155 -5.33 -20.92 -2.55
N LEU A 156 -5.49 -20.27 -1.39
CA LEU A 156 -5.43 -20.95 -0.10
C LEU A 156 -6.62 -21.88 0.13
N SER A 157 -6.37 -23.00 0.81
CA SER A 157 -7.41 -23.93 1.26
C SER A 157 -7.11 -24.47 2.66
N GLY A 158 -8.13 -25.02 3.33
CA GLY A 158 -7.95 -25.70 4.61
C GLY A 158 -7.90 -24.80 5.86
N PRO A 159 -7.22 -25.21 6.93
CA PRO A 159 -7.25 -24.53 8.23
C PRO A 159 -6.74 -23.09 8.21
N GLU A 160 -5.80 -22.79 7.31
CA GLU A 160 -5.21 -21.46 7.14
C GLU A 160 -6.26 -20.47 6.63
N HIS A 161 -7.00 -20.88 5.59
CA HIS A 161 -8.13 -20.13 5.03
C HIS A 161 -9.23 -19.88 6.08
N ALA A 162 -9.60 -20.92 6.84
CA ALA A 162 -10.61 -20.81 7.89
C ALA A 162 -10.18 -19.82 9.00
N SER A 163 -8.91 -19.85 9.39
CA SER A 163 -8.35 -18.96 10.42
C SER A 163 -8.39 -17.49 9.98
N MET A 164 -7.98 -17.21 8.75
CA MET A 164 -8.00 -15.84 8.20
C MET A 164 -9.43 -15.33 8.00
N THR A 165 -10.34 -16.21 7.57
CA THR A 165 -11.77 -15.90 7.47
C THR A 165 -12.36 -15.54 8.83
N ALA A 166 -12.05 -16.32 9.88
CA ALA A 166 -12.52 -16.06 11.24
C ALA A 166 -11.95 -14.75 11.82
N LEU A 167 -10.67 -14.45 11.56
CA LEU A 167 -10.03 -13.19 11.92
C LEU A 167 -10.77 -12.01 11.29
N LEU A 168 -10.99 -12.06 9.97
CA LEU A 168 -11.67 -11.00 9.24
C LEU A 168 -13.12 -10.78 9.72
N HIS A 169 -13.85 -11.86 10.00
CA HIS A 169 -15.21 -11.80 10.53
C HIS A 169 -15.24 -11.14 11.91
N THR A 170 -14.27 -11.46 12.78
CA THR A 170 -14.22 -10.92 14.15
C THR A 170 -13.77 -9.45 14.18
N ALA A 171 -12.91 -9.06 13.23
CA ALA A 171 -12.42 -7.70 13.09
C ALA A 171 -13.48 -6.71 12.54
N GLY A 172 -14.51 -7.22 11.87
CA GLY A 172 -15.61 -6.42 11.30
C GLY A 172 -16.49 -5.80 12.38
N ALA A 173 -16.88 -4.54 12.18
CA ALA A 173 -17.87 -3.86 13.01
C ALA A 173 -19.26 -3.99 12.37
N PRO A 174 -20.31 -4.36 13.12
CA PRO A 174 -21.67 -4.29 12.60
C PRO A 174 -21.95 -2.85 12.11
N ASN A 175 -22.24 -2.68 10.82
CA ASN A 175 -22.57 -1.41 10.16
C ASN A 175 -21.43 -0.38 9.97
N GLU A 176 -20.17 -0.72 10.27
CA GLU A 176 -19.11 0.30 10.39
C GLU A 176 -17.73 -0.19 9.92
N GLY A 177 -17.61 -0.79 8.74
CA GLY A 177 -16.29 -1.17 8.18
C GLY A 177 -15.50 -2.17 9.05
N TRP A 178 -14.16 -2.15 8.95
CA TRP A 178 -13.28 -3.04 9.72
C TRP A 178 -12.36 -2.29 10.69
N ALA A 179 -11.98 -3.00 11.77
CA ALA A 179 -11.15 -2.57 12.91
C ALA A 179 -11.89 -1.91 14.08
N ARG A 180 -12.67 -2.72 14.82
CA ARG A 180 -13.34 -2.30 16.06
C ARG A 180 -12.35 -1.87 17.17
N PRO A 181 -12.73 -0.93 18.08
CA PRO A 181 -13.80 0.06 17.95
C PRO A 181 -13.28 1.28 17.18
N GLY A 182 -13.80 1.53 15.98
CA GLY A 182 -13.44 2.68 15.17
C GLY A 182 -12.77 2.27 13.88
N ALA A 183 -13.57 1.88 12.89
CA ALA A 183 -13.07 1.63 11.55
C ALA A 183 -12.63 2.92 10.87
N ASP A 184 -11.62 2.76 10.02
CA ASP A 184 -11.15 3.78 9.10
C ASP A 184 -11.10 3.22 7.68
N LEU A 185 -11.05 4.12 6.68
CA LEU A 185 -11.05 3.74 5.27
C LEU A 185 -9.85 2.89 4.88
N GLU A 186 -8.66 3.17 5.42
CA GLU A 186 -7.43 2.46 5.05
C GLU A 186 -7.48 0.99 5.51
N THR A 187 -7.83 0.79 6.77
CA THR A 187 -7.95 -0.55 7.34
C THR A 187 -9.10 -1.31 6.72
N THR A 188 -10.22 -0.63 6.46
CA THR A 188 -11.37 -1.22 5.76
C THR A 188 -11.00 -1.65 4.34
N ALA A 189 -10.27 -0.85 3.58
CA ALA A 189 -9.81 -1.22 2.25
C ALA A 189 -8.83 -2.40 2.27
N THR A 190 -7.95 -2.46 3.28
CA THR A 190 -7.04 -3.60 3.49
C THR A 190 -7.84 -4.87 3.79
N ALA A 191 -8.87 -4.77 4.64
CA ALA A 191 -9.79 -5.86 4.94
C ALA A 191 -10.58 -6.34 3.71
N VAL A 192 -11.03 -5.42 2.85
CA VAL A 192 -11.70 -5.75 1.58
C VAL A 192 -10.77 -6.53 0.65
N ARG A 193 -9.51 -6.10 0.49
CA ARG A 193 -8.53 -6.84 -0.31
C ARG A 193 -8.25 -8.23 0.25
N LEU A 194 -8.11 -8.32 1.58
CA LEU A 194 -7.99 -9.59 2.29
C LEU A 194 -9.20 -10.51 2.02
N ALA A 195 -10.43 -9.96 2.04
CA ALA A 195 -11.65 -10.71 1.71
C ALA A 195 -11.63 -11.28 0.28
N GLN A 196 -11.20 -10.47 -0.70
CA GLN A 196 -11.10 -10.87 -2.10
C GLN A 196 -10.04 -11.96 -2.33
N LEU A 197 -8.91 -11.89 -1.61
CA LEU A 197 -7.88 -12.93 -1.65
C LEU A 197 -8.37 -14.24 -1.03
N LEU A 198 -9.18 -14.18 0.02
CA LEU A 198 -9.77 -15.37 0.65
C LEU A 198 -10.89 -15.98 -0.20
N ASN A 199 -11.67 -15.14 -0.89
CA ASN A 199 -12.76 -15.59 -1.74
C ASN A 199 -12.85 -14.69 -2.98
N GLN A 200 -12.44 -15.21 -4.14
CA GLN A 200 -12.49 -14.48 -5.41
C GLN A 200 -13.92 -14.09 -5.83
N ARG A 201 -14.94 -14.77 -5.28
CA ARG A 201 -16.36 -14.45 -5.48
C ARG A 201 -16.95 -13.66 -4.29
N TRP A 202 -16.10 -13.05 -3.48
CA TRP A 202 -16.56 -12.19 -2.40
C TRP A 202 -17.29 -10.99 -2.98
N HIS A 203 -18.47 -10.70 -2.42
CA HIS A 203 -19.27 -9.54 -2.77
C HIS A 203 -19.42 -8.64 -1.54
N PRO A 204 -19.32 -7.32 -1.72
CA PRO A 204 -19.44 -6.38 -0.61
C PRO A 204 -20.87 -6.32 -0.06
N ASP A 205 -20.98 -6.20 1.26
CA ASP A 205 -22.25 -5.97 1.96
C ASP A 205 -22.79 -4.55 1.67
N PRO A 206 -24.11 -4.35 1.46
CA PRO A 206 -24.73 -3.02 1.41
C PRO A 206 -24.31 -2.05 2.52
N GLN A 207 -23.97 -2.52 3.71
CA GLN A 207 -23.46 -1.69 4.82
C GLN A 207 -22.14 -0.99 4.48
N LEU A 208 -21.29 -1.63 3.66
CA LEU A 208 -20.02 -1.04 3.22
C LEU A 208 -20.25 0.19 2.33
N THR A 209 -21.29 0.16 1.49
CA THR A 209 -21.74 1.34 0.71
C THR A 209 -22.07 2.51 1.64
N SER A 210 -22.88 2.25 2.68
CA SER A 210 -23.27 3.28 3.65
C SER A 210 -22.06 3.84 4.41
N PHE A 211 -21.11 2.98 4.78
CA PHE A 211 -19.87 3.39 5.43
C PHE A 211 -19.05 4.35 4.56
N VAL A 212 -18.73 3.97 3.31
CA VAL A 212 -17.95 4.81 2.38
C VAL A 212 -18.67 6.13 2.09
N SER A 213 -19.98 6.05 1.86
CA SER A 213 -20.85 7.20 1.62
C SER A 213 -20.80 8.27 2.72
N ARG A 214 -20.56 7.88 3.97
CA ARG A 214 -20.42 8.79 5.11
C ARG A 214 -18.98 9.29 5.32
N CYS A 215 -18.02 8.67 4.66
CA CYS A 215 -16.64 9.13 4.64
C CYS A 215 -16.36 10.11 3.49
N GLU A 216 -17.19 10.11 2.45
CA GLU A 216 -17.09 11.10 1.37
C GLU A 216 -17.38 12.51 1.86
N ASP A 217 -16.53 13.46 1.48
CA ASP A 217 -16.62 14.86 1.90
C ASP A 217 -16.24 15.77 0.73
N GLN A 218 -16.96 16.88 0.57
CA GLN A 218 -16.78 17.78 -0.57
C GLN A 218 -15.42 18.48 -0.61
N GLN A 219 -14.78 18.69 0.54
CA GLN A 219 -13.48 19.36 0.65
C GLN A 219 -12.32 18.36 0.70
N LEU A 220 -12.52 17.23 1.38
CA LEU A 220 -11.48 16.23 1.59
C LEU A 220 -11.49 15.12 0.53
N GLY A 221 -12.55 14.98 -0.26
CA GLY A 221 -12.81 13.79 -1.07
C GLY A 221 -13.23 12.61 -0.18
N PHE A 222 -12.32 12.16 0.68
CA PHE A 222 -12.55 11.16 1.73
C PHE A 222 -11.95 11.58 3.07
N GLY A 223 -12.74 11.52 4.15
CA GLY A 223 -12.25 11.60 5.52
C GLY A 223 -11.75 10.24 6.05
N LEU A 224 -10.92 10.25 7.11
CA LEU A 224 -10.38 9.01 7.72
C LEU A 224 -11.46 7.97 8.07
N ALA A 225 -12.60 8.44 8.57
CA ALA A 225 -13.74 7.67 9.04
C ALA A 225 -15.01 8.54 8.91
N PRO A 226 -16.23 8.00 9.12
CA PRO A 226 -17.46 8.77 9.08
C PRO A 226 -17.39 10.03 9.96
N ASN A 227 -17.79 11.18 9.41
CA ASN A 227 -17.76 12.50 10.07
C ASN A 227 -16.34 13.02 10.46
N SER A 228 -15.27 12.36 10.00
CA SER A 228 -13.91 12.88 10.20
C SER A 228 -13.71 14.19 9.46
N ARG A 229 -13.08 15.17 10.13
CA ARG A 229 -12.63 16.43 9.52
C ARG A 229 -11.17 16.41 9.06
N ALA A 230 -10.56 15.22 9.07
CA ALA A 230 -9.20 14.98 8.63
C ALA A 230 -9.19 13.88 7.56
N THR A 231 -8.20 13.97 6.68
CA THR A 231 -7.87 12.97 5.68
C THR A 231 -6.40 12.55 5.78
N SER A 232 -6.06 11.48 5.08
CA SER A 232 -4.69 10.96 4.90
C SER A 232 -4.57 10.32 3.54
N VAL A 233 -3.35 10.10 3.07
CA VAL A 233 -3.12 9.34 1.84
C VAL A 233 -3.75 7.94 1.91
N GLY A 234 -3.74 7.32 3.09
CA GLY A 234 -4.38 6.03 3.36
C GLY A 234 -5.90 6.08 3.23
N ALA A 235 -6.54 7.15 3.68
CA ALA A 235 -7.98 7.33 3.55
C ALA A 235 -8.40 7.58 2.09
N LEU A 236 -7.65 8.41 1.35
CA LEU A 236 -7.91 8.64 -0.08
C LEU A 236 -7.78 7.33 -0.87
N TRP A 237 -6.67 6.60 -0.67
CA TRP A 237 -6.49 5.27 -1.26
C TRP A 237 -7.60 4.30 -0.85
N GLY A 238 -7.94 4.28 0.45
CA GLY A 238 -8.92 3.34 0.98
C GLY A 238 -10.31 3.57 0.42
N GLY A 239 -10.76 4.83 0.37
CA GLY A 239 -12.01 5.23 -0.27
C GLY A 239 -12.08 4.78 -1.73
N LEU A 240 -11.04 5.07 -2.51
CA LEU A 240 -10.96 4.67 -3.92
C LEU A 240 -10.99 3.15 -4.13
N VAL A 241 -10.24 2.39 -3.31
CA VAL A 241 -10.26 0.93 -3.37
C VAL A 241 -11.66 0.39 -3.11
N ILE A 242 -12.32 0.86 -2.05
CA ILE A 242 -13.64 0.34 -1.68
C ILE A 242 -14.69 0.77 -2.73
N SER A 243 -14.68 2.03 -3.17
CA SER A 243 -15.58 2.51 -4.23
C SER A 243 -15.45 1.68 -5.51
N ARG A 244 -14.22 1.34 -5.93
CA ARG A 244 -14.00 0.47 -7.10
C ARG A 244 -14.59 -0.91 -6.91
N VAL A 245 -14.40 -1.53 -5.75
CA VAL A 245 -14.94 -2.87 -5.45
C VAL A 245 -16.48 -2.86 -5.35
N LEU A 246 -17.06 -1.73 -4.92
CA LEU A 246 -18.51 -1.51 -4.90
C LEU A 246 -19.09 -1.17 -6.29
N GLY A 247 -18.25 -0.94 -7.31
CA GLY A 247 -18.69 -0.43 -8.61
C GLY A 247 -19.31 0.98 -8.53
N GLN A 248 -18.93 1.76 -7.51
CA GLN A 248 -19.48 3.08 -7.25
C GLN A 248 -18.55 4.17 -7.76
N ARG A 249 -19.15 5.20 -8.37
CA ARG A 249 -18.45 6.45 -8.67
C ARG A 249 -18.21 7.23 -7.38
N VAL A 250 -17.01 7.77 -7.25
CA VAL A 250 -16.68 8.74 -6.19
C VAL A 250 -17.44 10.04 -6.47
N ARG A 251 -18.08 10.62 -5.45
CA ARG A 251 -18.88 11.85 -5.58
C ARG A 251 -18.04 13.10 -5.78
N TYR A 252 -16.85 13.13 -5.17
CA TYR A 252 -15.96 14.29 -5.16
C TYR A 252 -14.55 13.93 -5.68
N PRO A 253 -14.42 13.44 -6.92
CA PRO A 253 -13.13 13.01 -7.47
C PRO A 253 -12.11 14.17 -7.56
N ASP A 254 -12.58 15.39 -7.87
CA ASP A 254 -11.73 16.58 -7.91
C ASP A 254 -11.12 16.90 -6.54
N ALA A 255 -11.90 16.74 -5.46
CA ALA A 255 -11.40 16.94 -4.11
C ALA A 255 -10.34 15.89 -3.76
N VAL A 256 -10.51 14.62 -4.17
CA VAL A 256 -9.47 13.58 -4.01
C VAL A 256 -8.18 13.97 -4.73
N GLY A 257 -8.29 14.45 -5.99
CA GLY A 257 -7.14 14.91 -6.77
C GLY A 257 -6.39 16.08 -6.12
N GLN A 258 -7.14 17.09 -5.65
CA GLN A 258 -6.58 18.23 -4.93
C GLN A 258 -5.88 17.81 -3.64
N GLN A 259 -6.48 16.93 -2.83
CA GLN A 259 -5.83 16.44 -1.61
C GLN A 259 -4.54 15.66 -1.92
N LEU A 260 -4.50 14.85 -2.99
CA LEU A 260 -3.26 14.18 -3.41
C LEU A 260 -2.16 15.18 -3.78
N ALA A 261 -2.49 16.25 -4.51
CA ALA A 261 -1.54 17.32 -4.83
C ALA A 261 -1.07 18.07 -3.57
N LEU A 262 -1.94 18.28 -2.58
CA LEU A 262 -1.59 18.91 -1.31
C LEU A 262 -0.67 18.06 -0.43
N LEU A 263 -0.76 16.73 -0.54
CA LEU A 263 0.10 15.78 0.16
C LEU A 263 1.51 15.69 -0.44
N GLN A 264 1.69 16.10 -1.70
CA GLN A 264 2.99 16.19 -2.33
C GLN A 264 3.82 17.34 -1.71
N ARG A 265 5.07 17.03 -1.40
CA ARG A 265 6.02 17.94 -0.75
C ARG A 265 6.98 18.53 -1.79
N PRO A 266 7.69 19.62 -1.47
CA PRO A 266 8.65 20.23 -2.38
C PRO A 266 9.79 19.30 -2.84
N ASP A 267 10.08 18.24 -2.08
CA ASP A 267 11.08 17.23 -2.46
C ASP A 267 10.55 16.18 -3.44
N GLY A 268 9.28 16.31 -3.87
CA GLY A 268 8.61 15.43 -4.83
C GLY A 268 7.86 14.26 -4.18
N GLY A 269 8.22 13.86 -2.96
CA GLY A 269 7.56 12.77 -2.24
C GLY A 269 6.22 13.18 -1.64
N LEU A 270 5.45 12.21 -1.14
CA LEU A 270 4.17 12.48 -0.47
C LEU A 270 4.27 12.17 1.02
N GLY A 271 3.64 13.04 1.82
CA GLY A 271 3.43 12.82 3.24
C GLY A 271 2.15 12.02 3.51
N ALA A 272 2.09 11.33 4.66
CA ALA A 272 0.89 10.57 5.05
C ALA A 272 -0.33 11.48 5.33
N ARG A 273 -0.10 12.74 5.70
CA ARG A 273 -1.09 13.78 5.97
C ARG A 273 -0.50 15.15 5.65
N HIS A 274 -1.32 16.21 5.67
CA HIS A 274 -0.84 17.57 5.46
C HIS A 274 0.31 17.92 6.42
N HIS A 275 1.35 18.55 5.86
CA HIS A 275 2.58 18.93 6.55
C HIS A 275 3.44 17.78 7.11
N ALA A 276 3.05 16.52 6.92
CA ALA A 276 3.94 15.40 7.23
C ALA A 276 5.14 15.40 6.26
N ILE A 277 6.27 14.89 6.75
CA ILE A 277 7.43 14.61 5.90
C ILE A 277 7.07 13.55 4.86
N SER A 278 7.75 13.60 3.71
CA SER A 278 7.66 12.57 2.69
C SER A 278 8.19 11.24 3.21
N THR A 279 7.47 10.15 2.94
CA THR A 279 7.99 8.79 3.14
C THR A 279 7.78 7.97 1.88
N LEU A 280 8.60 6.94 1.66
CA LEU A 280 8.44 6.07 0.48
C LEU A 280 7.11 5.32 0.54
N GLN A 281 6.67 4.89 1.72
CA GLN A 281 5.38 4.23 1.92
C GLN A 281 4.18 5.13 1.58
N ALA A 282 4.18 6.39 2.05
CA ALA A 282 3.13 7.34 1.74
C ALA A 282 3.14 7.74 0.25
N THR A 283 4.33 7.88 -0.33
CA THR A 283 4.53 8.12 -1.76
C THR A 283 3.93 7.00 -2.61
N TRP A 284 4.27 5.75 -2.30
CA TRP A 284 3.70 4.59 -2.97
C TRP A 284 2.17 4.53 -2.84
N ARG A 285 1.65 4.75 -1.64
CA ARG A 285 0.20 4.76 -1.38
C ARG A 285 -0.52 5.85 -2.18
N GLY A 286 0.06 7.04 -2.30
CA GLY A 286 -0.52 8.13 -3.06
C GLY A 286 -0.47 7.89 -4.56
N LEU A 287 0.59 7.26 -5.09
CA LEU A 287 0.62 6.81 -6.49
C LEU A 287 -0.47 5.77 -6.77
N GLN A 288 -0.71 4.83 -5.85
CA GLN A 288 -1.81 3.88 -5.98
C GLN A 288 -3.18 4.59 -6.00
N ALA A 289 -3.38 5.58 -5.12
CA ALA A 289 -4.59 6.39 -5.12
C ALA A 289 -4.77 7.16 -6.44
N ALA A 290 -3.72 7.84 -6.92
CA ALA A 290 -3.77 8.57 -8.18
C ALA A 290 -4.12 7.66 -9.37
N ARG A 291 -3.49 6.47 -9.46
CA ARG A 291 -3.84 5.48 -10.50
C ARG A 291 -5.29 4.99 -10.42
N LEU A 292 -5.83 4.82 -9.21
CA LEU A 292 -7.23 4.41 -9.02
C LEU A 292 -8.21 5.52 -9.42
N LEU A 293 -7.84 6.78 -9.17
CA LEU A 293 -8.62 7.96 -9.55
C LEU A 293 -8.64 8.16 -11.08
N ASP A 294 -7.50 7.96 -11.74
CA ASP A 294 -7.35 8.10 -13.20
C ASP A 294 -7.86 6.89 -14.00
N GLY A 295 -8.10 5.76 -13.33
CA GLY A 295 -8.52 4.51 -13.97
C GLY A 295 -9.85 4.67 -14.71
N PRO A 296 -10.08 3.93 -15.81
CA PRO A 296 -11.34 4.03 -16.55
C PRO A 296 -12.51 3.73 -15.62
N GLU A 297 -13.50 4.63 -15.62
CA GLU A 297 -14.83 4.30 -15.12
C GLU A 297 -15.31 3.11 -15.95
N GLU A 298 -15.31 1.92 -15.36
CA GLU A 298 -16.04 0.80 -15.94
C GLU A 298 -17.49 1.27 -16.02
N LYS A 299 -17.93 1.60 -17.23
CA LYS A 299 -19.34 1.85 -17.53
C LYS A 299 -20.08 0.63 -17.04
N GLY A 300 -20.83 0.77 -15.95
CA GLY A 300 -21.73 -0.28 -15.49
C GLY A 300 -22.66 -0.70 -16.64
N PRO A 301 -23.12 -1.96 -16.65
CA PRO A 301 -24.07 -2.40 -17.66
C PRO A 301 -25.31 -1.50 -17.57
N SER A 302 -25.51 -0.71 -18.62
CA SER A 302 -26.73 0.06 -18.87
C SER A 302 -27.91 -0.85 -19.15
#